data_AF-A0A7X7JWU3-F1
#
_entry.id   AF-A0A7X7JWU3-F1
#
_cell.length_a   1.000
_cell.length_b   1.000
_cell.length_c   1.000
_cell.angle_alpha   90.00
_cell.angle_beta   90.00
_cell.angle_gamma   90.00
#
_symmetry.space_group_name_H-M   'P 1'
#
loop_
_entity.id
_entity.type
_entity.pdbx_description
1 polymer ?
#
loop_
_entity_poly.entity_id
_entity_poly.type
_entity_poly.pdbx_seq_one_letter_code
_entity_poly.pdbx_strand_id
1 'polypeptide(L)'
;GILMVGPGFRDCVSSPGESPSELRIRHELGAGDSVDWHLVWFPSHEELPTPEHAPTALEDAVTQWEEWSGSFEIDGEYVEDVRRSLLVLRALTYGRTGGIVAAPTTSLPEDFGGSRNWDYRYTWLRDASLTIEVLADYTTPENALPWRDWLMRAIAGDVAELQIMYGIAGERHLPEHELDHLSGYEGSRPVRIGNGAANQYQADVVGTVMLALAKLRDHGIEEDEYSWQLQRHLLAYCEKHFDRKGHGIWEMRGDAHYFTHGRVMMWAAFNEGIRAVEEHGLDGDVARWQELRARLREEILAQGYNHEIESFTQTYDNTEVDASLLQLPHTGFLAYDDPMMLSTVARIERDLVDEHGFVHRYRTAEGLDGLDGDEYPFLICTFWLVEQYAMAERLDDARGLMETLLAVQSPLGLLSEEYDPTTKRLAGNYPQAFSHLALVRAAHALAYDDHGIAPPTGERG
;
A
#
# COMPACT_ATOMS: atom_id res chain seq x y z
N GLY A 1 -1.97 -29.92 5.81
CA GLY A 1 -1.51 -30.43 7.11
C GLY A 1 -0.21 -29.73 7.46
N ILE A 2 0.21 -29.84 8.72
CA ILE A 2 1.58 -29.47 9.12
C ILE A 2 2.33 -30.77 9.36
N LEU A 3 3.40 -30.98 8.60
CA LEU A 3 4.37 -32.05 8.80
C LEU A 3 5.54 -31.49 9.59
N MET A 4 5.93 -32.17 10.67
CA MET A 4 7.15 -31.85 11.40
C MET A 4 8.14 -33.01 11.25
N VAL A 5 9.36 -32.70 10.79
CA VAL A 5 10.40 -33.71 10.54
C VAL A 5 11.70 -33.28 11.21
N GLY A 6 12.35 -34.22 11.89
CA GLY A 6 13.61 -34.00 12.57
C GLY A 6 13.89 -35.08 13.62
N PRO A 7 15.07 -35.07 14.27
CA PRO A 7 15.37 -35.97 15.37
C PRO A 7 14.31 -35.85 16.47
N GLY A 8 13.66 -36.96 16.85
CA GLY A 8 12.55 -36.96 17.83
C GLY A 8 11.14 -36.87 17.21
N PHE A 9 11.03 -36.56 15.92
CA PHE A 9 9.80 -36.60 15.14
C PHE A 9 9.83 -37.75 14.13
N ARG A 10 8.91 -38.71 14.27
CA ARG A 10 8.52 -39.56 13.13
C ARG A 10 7.08 -39.22 12.77
N ASP A 11 6.89 -38.56 11.64
CA ASP A 11 5.62 -38.45 10.91
C ASP A 11 4.41 -38.06 11.76
N CYS A 12 4.54 -37.04 12.61
CA CYS A 12 3.39 -36.47 13.30
C CYS A 12 2.60 -35.60 12.33
N VAL A 13 1.73 -36.22 11.53
CA VAL A 13 0.78 -35.53 10.68
C VAL A 13 -0.40 -35.09 11.54
N SER A 14 -0.51 -33.78 11.79
CA SER A 14 -1.69 -33.21 12.44
C SER A 14 -2.84 -33.14 11.43
N SER A 15 -3.91 -33.87 11.68
CA SER A 15 -5.19 -33.73 10.98
C SER A 15 -6.12 -32.78 11.75
N PRO A 16 -6.98 -31.99 11.08
CA PRO A 16 -7.95 -31.14 11.77
C PRO A 16 -8.92 -32.00 12.58
N GLY A 17 -8.88 -31.90 13.91
CA GLY A 17 -9.84 -32.56 14.82
C GLY A 17 -9.24 -33.41 15.96
N GLU A 18 -8.02 -33.91 15.82
CA GLU A 18 -7.35 -34.79 16.83
C GLU A 18 -5.93 -34.31 17.20
N SER A 19 -5.62 -33.04 16.98
CA SER A 19 -4.28 -32.53 17.27
C SER A 19 -4.10 -32.25 18.77
N PRO A 20 -3.00 -32.68 19.41
CA PRO A 20 -2.67 -32.26 20.76
C PRO A 20 -2.56 -30.72 20.79
N SER A 21 -3.08 -30.08 21.84
CA SER A 21 -3.06 -28.61 21.99
C SER A 21 -1.64 -28.03 22.11
N GLU A 22 -0.65 -28.88 22.32
CA GLU A 22 0.76 -28.52 22.45
C GLU A 22 1.63 -29.71 22.07
N LEU A 23 2.77 -29.43 21.44
CA LEU A 23 3.82 -30.42 21.18
C LEU A 23 5.12 -29.95 21.83
N ARG A 24 5.74 -30.81 22.65
CA ARG A 24 6.98 -30.50 23.39
C ARG A 24 8.08 -31.50 23.08
N ILE A 25 9.26 -30.99 22.75
CA ILE A 25 10.47 -31.79 22.54
C ILE A 25 11.64 -31.20 23.34
N ARG A 26 12.53 -32.07 23.84
CA ARG A 26 13.76 -31.69 24.55
C ARG A 26 14.93 -32.50 23.98
N HIS A 27 16.01 -31.80 23.60
CA HIS A 27 17.30 -32.39 23.26
C HIS A 27 18.37 -31.84 24.19
N GLU A 28 19.32 -32.70 24.58
CA GLU A 28 20.55 -32.27 25.24
C GLU A 28 21.64 -32.13 24.17
N LEU A 29 22.29 -30.97 24.11
CA LEU A 29 23.37 -30.68 23.17
C LEU A 29 24.67 -30.48 23.94
N GLY A 30 25.73 -31.14 23.47
CA GLY A 30 27.11 -30.86 23.85
C GLY A 30 27.68 -29.67 23.07
N ALA A 31 28.86 -29.19 23.49
CA ALA A 31 29.57 -28.15 22.75
C ALA A 31 29.97 -28.67 21.36
N GLY A 32 29.47 -28.03 20.31
CA GLY A 32 29.70 -28.42 18.92
C GLY A 32 28.60 -29.29 18.30
N ASP A 33 27.61 -29.72 19.09
CA ASP A 33 26.44 -30.44 18.55
C ASP A 33 25.46 -29.45 17.90
N SER A 34 24.81 -29.89 16.81
CA SER A 34 23.70 -29.20 16.16
C SER A 34 22.48 -30.11 16.05
N VAL A 35 21.30 -29.50 16.06
CA VAL A 35 20.03 -30.18 15.82
C VAL A 35 19.17 -29.28 14.95
N ASP A 36 18.69 -29.85 13.84
CA ASP A 36 17.85 -29.16 12.86
C ASP A 36 16.46 -29.81 12.81
N TRP A 37 15.42 -28.99 12.83
CA TRP A 37 14.02 -29.42 12.67
C TRP A 37 13.35 -28.65 11.53
N HIS A 38 12.43 -29.31 10.84
CA HIS A 38 11.66 -28.75 9.74
C HIS A 38 10.18 -28.71 10.11
N LEU A 39 9.56 -27.55 9.91
CA LEU A 39 8.11 -27.36 9.98
C LEU A 39 7.60 -27.08 8.57
N VAL A 40 6.93 -28.07 7.98
CA VAL A 40 6.47 -27.99 6.59
C VAL A 40 4.95 -27.92 6.56
N TRP A 41 4.42 -26.81 6.06
CA TRP A 41 3.01 -26.72 5.70
C TRP A 41 2.82 -27.21 4.26
N PHE A 42 1.78 -28.01 4.04
CA PHE A 42 1.40 -28.46 2.70
C PHE A 42 -0.13 -28.62 2.60
N PRO A 43 -0.75 -28.41 1.43
CA PRO A 43 -2.17 -28.69 1.24
C PRO A 43 -2.48 -30.16 1.51
N SER A 44 -3.57 -30.44 2.23
CA SER A 44 -3.90 -31.83 2.62
C SER A 44 -4.23 -32.77 1.46
N HIS A 45 -4.42 -32.24 0.25
CA HIS A 45 -4.70 -32.99 -0.97
C HIS A 45 -3.47 -33.17 -1.87
N GLU A 46 -2.33 -32.57 -1.52
CA GLU A 46 -1.05 -32.76 -2.21
C GLU A 46 -0.24 -33.89 -1.56
N GLU A 47 0.75 -34.42 -2.28
CA GLU A 47 1.65 -35.45 -1.75
C GLU A 47 2.49 -34.89 -0.59
N LEU A 48 2.83 -35.77 0.37
CA LEU A 48 3.65 -35.39 1.51
C LEU A 48 5.03 -34.94 1.01
N PRO A 49 5.45 -33.69 1.28
CA PRO A 49 6.76 -33.22 0.84
C PRO A 49 7.88 -33.96 1.59
N THR A 50 8.98 -34.22 0.88
CA THR A 50 10.23 -34.67 1.53
C THR A 50 10.99 -33.41 1.97
N PRO A 51 11.24 -33.19 3.26
CA PRO A 51 11.99 -32.03 3.71
C PRO A 51 13.43 -32.08 3.19
N GLU A 52 13.91 -30.94 2.71
CA GLU A 52 15.30 -30.74 2.34
C GLU A 52 16.20 -30.70 3.57
N HIS A 53 17.52 -30.87 3.37
CA HIS A 53 18.50 -30.73 4.45
C HIS A 53 18.61 -29.24 4.86
N ALA A 54 18.47 -28.92 6.15
CA ALA A 54 18.35 -27.52 6.60
C ALA A 54 19.47 -26.56 6.14
N PRO A 55 20.77 -26.94 6.22
CA PRO A 55 21.84 -26.12 5.65
C PRO A 55 21.66 -25.81 4.16
N THR A 56 21.23 -26.81 3.37
CA THR A 56 21.00 -26.64 1.93
C THR A 56 19.81 -25.72 1.67
N ALA A 57 18.69 -25.92 2.38
CA ALA A 57 17.53 -25.04 2.26
C ALA A 57 17.85 -23.58 2.61
N LEU A 58 18.73 -23.35 3.59
CA LEU A 58 19.21 -22.00 3.94
C LEU A 58 20.09 -21.41 2.83
N GLU A 59 21.06 -22.16 2.32
CA GLU A 59 21.93 -21.73 1.22
C GLU A 59 21.12 -21.40 -0.04
N ASP A 60 20.14 -22.24 -0.38
CA ASP A 60 19.26 -22.02 -1.53
C ASP A 60 18.38 -20.78 -1.33
N ALA A 61 17.85 -20.57 -0.13
CA ALA A 61 17.09 -19.36 0.18
C ALA A 61 17.95 -18.10 0.06
N VAL A 62 19.15 -18.09 0.64
CA VAL A 62 20.07 -16.95 0.55
C VAL A 62 20.43 -16.65 -0.90
N THR A 63 20.80 -17.68 -1.67
CA THR A 63 21.17 -17.54 -3.08
C THR A 63 20.04 -16.92 -3.90
N GLN A 64 18.80 -17.40 -3.74
CA GLN A 64 17.65 -16.87 -4.47
C GLN A 64 17.36 -15.39 -4.17
N TRP A 65 17.56 -14.97 -2.92
CA TRP A 65 17.37 -13.58 -2.52
C TRP A 65 18.51 -12.68 -3.01
N GLU A 66 19.76 -13.15 -2.94
CA GLU A 66 20.92 -12.45 -3.47
C GLU A 66 20.83 -12.29 -4.99
N GLU A 67 20.51 -13.35 -5.72
CA GLU A 67 20.32 -13.33 -7.18
C GLU A 67 19.25 -12.33 -7.60
N TRP A 68 18.10 -12.32 -6.91
CA TRP A 68 17.04 -11.36 -7.24
C TRP A 68 17.43 -9.93 -6.88
N SER A 69 17.96 -9.69 -5.69
CA SER A 69 18.35 -8.33 -5.28
C SER A 69 19.51 -7.76 -6.10
N GLY A 70 20.32 -8.64 -6.71
CA GLY A 70 21.38 -8.28 -7.65
C GLY A 70 20.92 -8.19 -9.11
N SER A 71 19.64 -8.43 -9.40
CA SER A 71 19.11 -8.37 -10.78
C SER A 71 18.69 -6.97 -11.23
N PHE A 72 18.80 -5.97 -10.36
CA PHE A 72 18.48 -4.57 -10.66
C PHE A 72 19.47 -3.64 -9.93
N GLU A 73 19.73 -2.49 -10.52
CA GLU A 73 20.55 -1.44 -9.93
C GLU A 73 19.65 -0.42 -9.23
N ILE A 74 20.11 0.10 -8.09
CA ILE A 74 19.44 1.14 -7.33
C ILE A 74 20.44 2.29 -7.21
N ASP A 75 20.04 3.47 -7.66
CA ASP A 75 20.83 4.69 -7.57
C ASP A 75 20.30 5.62 -6.46
N GLY A 76 21.12 6.59 -6.05
CA GLY A 76 20.76 7.63 -5.08
C GLY A 76 21.41 7.50 -3.71
N GLU A 77 20.98 8.34 -2.77
CA GLU A 77 21.56 8.45 -1.42
C GLU A 77 21.12 7.29 -0.49
N TYR A 78 19.91 6.76 -0.68
CA TYR A 78 19.25 5.82 0.24
C TYR A 78 19.19 4.37 -0.30
N VAL A 79 20.23 3.94 -1.02
CA VAL A 79 20.27 2.66 -1.75
C VAL A 79 19.98 1.45 -0.86
N GLU A 80 20.55 1.39 0.34
CA GLU A 80 20.36 0.24 1.24
C GLU A 80 18.94 0.17 1.79
N ASP A 81 18.33 1.32 2.09
CA ASP A 81 16.95 1.43 2.57
C ASP A 81 15.94 1.05 1.49
N VAL A 82 16.18 1.49 0.25
CA VAL A 82 15.40 1.11 -0.92
C VAL A 82 15.53 -0.39 -1.17
N ARG A 83 16.76 -0.95 -1.16
CA ARG A 83 16.99 -2.38 -1.35
C ARG A 83 16.27 -3.20 -0.29
N ARG A 84 16.36 -2.79 0.98
CA ARG A 84 15.65 -3.45 2.08
C ARG A 84 14.13 -3.42 1.87
N SER A 85 13.58 -2.27 1.47
CA SER A 85 12.15 -2.12 1.23
C SER A 85 11.67 -2.99 0.06
N LEU A 86 12.42 -3.07 -1.04
CA LEU A 86 12.11 -3.97 -2.16
C LEU A 86 12.13 -5.45 -1.75
N LEU A 87 13.08 -5.86 -0.90
CA LEU A 87 13.10 -7.21 -0.32
C LEU A 87 11.85 -7.49 0.51
N VAL A 88 11.41 -6.53 1.32
CA VAL A 88 10.18 -6.65 2.13
C VAL A 88 8.96 -6.80 1.24
N LEU A 89 8.80 -5.96 0.22
CA LEU A 89 7.67 -6.02 -0.71
C LEU A 89 7.61 -7.37 -1.45
N ARG A 90 8.77 -7.89 -1.87
CA ARG A 90 8.85 -9.25 -2.42
C ARG A 90 8.45 -10.30 -1.40
N ALA A 91 8.84 -10.17 -0.13
CA ALA A 91 8.50 -11.13 0.92
C ALA A 91 7.00 -11.10 1.28
N LEU A 92 6.35 -9.94 1.12
CA LEU A 92 4.90 -9.79 1.28
C LEU A 92 4.10 -10.29 0.08
N THR A 93 4.77 -10.60 -1.05
CA THR A 93 4.14 -11.10 -2.27
C THR A 93 4.06 -12.63 -2.26
N TYR A 94 2.85 -13.16 -2.42
CA TYR A 94 2.64 -14.60 -2.51
C TYR A 94 2.99 -15.13 -3.90
N GLY A 95 4.19 -15.69 -4.04
CA GLY A 95 4.75 -16.12 -5.31
C GLY A 95 3.89 -17.06 -6.18
N ARG A 96 2.95 -17.82 -5.59
CA ARG A 96 2.03 -18.68 -6.38
C ARG A 96 0.98 -17.90 -7.16
N THR A 97 0.58 -16.74 -6.65
CA THR A 97 -0.55 -15.98 -7.19
C THR A 97 -0.18 -14.57 -7.59
N GLY A 98 0.91 -13.99 -7.08
CA GLY A 98 1.29 -12.59 -7.27
C GLY A 98 0.56 -11.60 -6.35
N GLY A 99 -0.35 -12.05 -5.49
CA GLY A 99 -1.02 -11.18 -4.52
C GLY A 99 -0.07 -10.74 -3.41
N ILE A 100 0.00 -9.43 -3.15
CA ILE A 100 0.80 -8.84 -2.07
C ILE A 100 -0.12 -8.46 -0.91
N VAL A 101 0.22 -8.89 0.30
CA VAL A 101 -0.54 -8.50 1.50
C VAL A 101 -0.10 -7.12 1.98
N ALA A 102 -1.03 -6.33 2.51
CA ALA A 102 -0.71 -5.03 3.13
C ALA A 102 0.25 -5.19 4.32
N ALA A 103 0.08 -6.26 5.10
CA ALA A 103 1.03 -6.73 6.11
C ALA A 103 0.76 -8.21 6.45
N PRO A 104 1.75 -8.96 6.99
CA PRO A 104 1.56 -10.35 7.38
C PRO A 104 0.96 -10.48 8.80
N THR A 105 0.34 -9.41 9.31
CA THR A 105 -0.19 -9.30 10.67
C THR A 105 -1.68 -8.98 10.69
N THR A 106 -2.29 -9.25 11.84
CA THR A 106 -3.65 -8.81 12.13
C THR A 106 -3.72 -8.25 13.54
N SER A 107 -4.58 -7.25 13.71
CA SER A 107 -4.99 -6.69 14.99
C SER A 107 -3.84 -6.16 15.85
N LEU A 108 -2.79 -5.66 15.19
CA LEU A 108 -1.84 -4.80 15.86
C LEU A 108 -2.44 -3.39 15.94
N PRO A 109 -2.36 -2.73 17.10
CA PRO A 109 -3.10 -1.50 17.36
C PRO A 109 -2.46 -0.24 16.75
N GLU A 110 -3.30 0.61 16.15
CA GLU A 110 -2.96 2.01 15.81
C GLU A 110 -2.87 2.90 17.07
N ASP A 111 -3.46 2.46 18.19
CA ASP A 111 -3.30 3.09 19.52
C ASP A 111 -3.24 2.01 20.60
N PHE A 112 -2.18 1.98 21.40
CA PHE A 112 -1.97 0.89 22.37
C PHE A 112 -3.07 0.87 23.44
N GLY A 113 -3.81 -0.24 23.51
CA GLY A 113 -4.99 -0.40 24.35
C GLY A 113 -6.30 0.05 23.69
N GLY A 114 -6.21 0.65 22.49
CA GLY A 114 -7.33 1.15 21.71
C GLY A 114 -8.06 0.08 20.89
N SER A 115 -9.05 0.56 20.13
CA SER A 115 -9.98 -0.26 19.34
C SER A 115 -9.68 -0.31 17.84
N ARG A 116 -8.70 0.47 17.38
CA ARG A 116 -8.26 0.54 15.98
C ARG A 116 -7.26 -0.58 15.67
N ASN A 117 -7.80 -1.79 15.46
CA ASN A 117 -7.03 -3.04 15.30
C ASN A 117 -7.56 -3.80 14.07
N TRP A 118 -6.77 -3.87 12.99
CA TRP A 118 -7.25 -4.34 11.67
C TRP A 118 -6.46 -5.57 11.15
N ASP A 119 -7.12 -6.40 10.34
CA ASP A 119 -6.48 -7.53 9.65
C ASP A 119 -5.95 -7.10 8.28
N TYR A 120 -4.63 -7.14 8.09
CA TYR A 120 -3.94 -6.62 6.90
C TYR A 120 -3.42 -7.73 5.98
N ARG A 121 -3.80 -8.99 6.25
CA ARG A 121 -3.36 -10.17 5.48
C ARG A 121 -4.08 -10.33 4.13
N TYR A 122 -4.50 -9.21 3.54
CA TYR A 122 -5.28 -9.12 2.30
C TYR A 122 -4.56 -8.26 1.27
N THR A 123 -4.93 -8.43 0.01
CA THR A 123 -4.41 -7.63 -1.10
C THR A 123 -5.36 -6.48 -1.39
N TRP A 124 -4.95 -5.26 -1.03
CA TRP A 124 -5.62 -4.04 -1.45
C TRP A 124 -5.25 -3.70 -2.88
N LEU A 125 -6.23 -3.28 -3.69
CA LEU A 125 -5.93 -2.83 -5.04
C LEU A 125 -4.99 -1.62 -5.04
N ARG A 126 -5.14 -0.72 -4.07
CA ARG A 126 -4.29 0.47 -3.90
C ARG A 126 -2.82 0.11 -3.63
N ASP A 127 -2.56 -0.60 -2.53
CA ASP A 127 -1.21 -0.96 -2.07
C ASP A 127 -0.45 -1.71 -3.16
N ALA A 128 -1.20 -2.55 -3.87
CA ALA A 128 -0.63 -3.44 -4.84
C ALA A 128 -0.44 -2.75 -6.21
N SER A 129 -1.28 -1.77 -6.56
CA SER A 129 -1.02 -0.82 -7.65
C SER A 129 0.25 0.01 -7.40
N LEU A 130 0.43 0.53 -6.20
CA LEU A 130 1.65 1.25 -5.84
C LEU A 130 2.90 0.35 -5.89
N THR A 131 2.72 -0.94 -5.61
CA THR A 131 3.78 -1.94 -5.79
C THR A 131 4.18 -2.10 -7.25
N ILE A 132 3.24 -2.07 -8.21
CA ILE A 132 3.62 -1.98 -9.63
C ILE A 132 4.49 -0.75 -9.83
N GLU A 133 4.02 0.43 -9.42
CA GLU A 133 4.69 1.68 -9.76
C GLU A 133 6.15 1.66 -9.29
N VAL A 134 6.38 1.20 -8.06
CA VAL A 134 7.71 1.00 -7.49
C VAL A 134 8.50 -0.11 -8.18
N LEU A 135 7.90 -1.23 -8.58
CA LEU A 135 8.67 -2.29 -9.27
C LEU A 135 9.03 -1.88 -10.71
N ALA A 136 8.15 -1.16 -11.38
CA ALA A 136 8.34 -0.70 -12.75
C ALA A 136 9.43 0.38 -12.86
N ASP A 137 9.46 1.33 -11.92
CA ASP A 137 10.45 2.41 -11.92
C ASP A 137 11.86 1.98 -11.44
N TYR A 138 11.98 0.96 -10.58
CA TYR A 138 13.22 0.68 -9.81
C TYR A 138 13.78 -0.72 -10.01
N THR A 139 13.09 -1.55 -10.76
CA THR A 139 13.58 -2.87 -11.14
C THR A 139 13.38 -3.04 -12.64
N THR A 140 13.26 -4.26 -13.13
CA THR A 140 12.77 -4.50 -14.49
C THR A 140 11.23 -4.50 -14.47
N PRO A 141 10.54 -3.81 -15.40
CA PRO A 141 9.08 -3.78 -15.45
C PRO A 141 8.41 -5.16 -15.44
N GLU A 142 9.11 -6.19 -15.90
CA GLU A 142 8.68 -7.59 -15.85
C GLU A 142 8.43 -8.11 -14.42
N ASN A 143 9.12 -7.56 -13.41
CA ASN A 143 8.91 -7.92 -12.01
C ASN A 143 7.52 -7.53 -11.49
N ALA A 144 6.84 -6.57 -12.14
CA ALA A 144 5.48 -6.16 -11.79
C ALA A 144 4.39 -7.02 -12.46
N LEU A 145 4.75 -7.86 -13.46
CA LEU A 145 3.78 -8.69 -14.20
C LEU A 145 3.05 -9.72 -13.33
N PRO A 146 3.69 -10.42 -12.38
CA PRO A 146 2.98 -11.36 -11.52
C PRO A 146 1.80 -10.73 -10.78
N TRP A 147 1.96 -9.47 -10.34
CA TRP A 147 0.86 -8.73 -9.73
C TRP A 147 -0.17 -8.29 -10.76
N ARG A 148 0.24 -7.76 -11.92
CA ARG A 148 -0.70 -7.38 -12.99
C ARG A 148 -1.60 -8.58 -13.35
N ASP A 149 -1.01 -9.75 -13.49
CA ASP A 149 -1.74 -10.98 -13.79
C ASP A 149 -2.65 -11.40 -12.62
N TRP A 150 -2.25 -11.13 -11.36
CA TRP A 150 -3.12 -11.30 -10.19
C TRP A 150 -4.34 -10.38 -10.25
N LEU A 151 -4.14 -9.08 -10.54
CA LEU A 151 -5.20 -8.09 -10.68
C LEU A 151 -6.21 -8.53 -11.74
N MET A 152 -5.69 -8.93 -12.92
CA MET A 152 -6.50 -9.45 -14.01
C MET A 152 -7.37 -10.61 -13.54
N ARG A 153 -6.83 -11.56 -12.76
CA ARG A 153 -7.59 -12.70 -12.22
C ARG A 153 -8.60 -12.31 -11.13
N ALA A 154 -8.23 -11.42 -10.21
CA ALA A 154 -9.09 -11.01 -9.09
C ALA A 154 -10.33 -10.25 -9.58
N ILE A 155 -10.17 -9.43 -10.63
CA ILE A 155 -11.23 -8.62 -11.23
C ILE A 155 -11.88 -9.33 -12.44
N ALA A 156 -11.28 -10.40 -12.98
CA ALA A 156 -11.89 -11.23 -14.01
C ALA A 156 -13.17 -11.90 -13.50
N GLY A 157 -14.29 -11.26 -13.76
CA GLY A 157 -15.63 -11.71 -13.40
C GLY A 157 -16.64 -10.64 -13.77
N ASP A 158 -16.91 -9.74 -12.83
CA ASP A 158 -17.74 -8.57 -13.04
C ASP A 158 -17.11 -7.33 -12.40
N VAL A 159 -16.69 -6.37 -13.24
CA VAL A 159 -16.16 -5.07 -12.78
C VAL A 159 -17.24 -4.28 -12.04
N ALA A 160 -18.53 -4.53 -12.28
CA ALA A 160 -19.61 -3.92 -11.52
C ALA A 160 -19.59 -4.30 -10.02
N GLU A 161 -18.92 -5.40 -9.67
CA GLU A 161 -18.70 -5.85 -8.29
C GLU A 161 -17.24 -5.64 -7.85
N LEU A 162 -16.56 -4.61 -8.36
CA LEU A 162 -15.24 -4.22 -7.89
C LEU A 162 -15.24 -4.02 -6.37
N GLN A 163 -14.32 -4.71 -5.68
CA GLN A 163 -14.02 -4.52 -4.27
C GLN A 163 -12.68 -3.81 -4.14
N ILE A 164 -12.47 -3.18 -2.99
CA ILE A 164 -11.23 -2.45 -2.71
C ILE A 164 -10.07 -3.38 -2.33
N MET A 165 -10.39 -4.58 -1.84
CA MET A 165 -9.44 -5.58 -1.36
C MET A 165 -9.96 -7.00 -1.60
N TYR A 166 -9.03 -7.95 -1.67
CA TYR A 166 -9.29 -9.36 -1.93
C TYR A 166 -8.39 -10.26 -1.06
N GLY A 167 -8.77 -11.52 -0.91
CA GLY A 167 -7.88 -12.56 -0.43
C GLY A 167 -6.66 -12.72 -1.33
N ILE A 168 -5.62 -13.36 -0.82
CA ILE A 168 -4.32 -13.44 -1.49
C ILE A 168 -4.40 -14.16 -2.85
N ALA A 169 -5.42 -15.01 -3.08
CA ALA A 169 -5.68 -15.65 -4.37
C ALA A 169 -6.87 -15.04 -5.13
N GLY A 170 -7.35 -13.86 -4.72
CA GLY A 170 -8.49 -13.17 -5.33
C GLY A 170 -9.84 -13.46 -4.69
N GLU A 171 -9.87 -14.07 -3.50
CA GLU A 171 -11.11 -14.38 -2.79
C GLU A 171 -11.86 -13.10 -2.39
N ARG A 172 -13.19 -13.10 -2.56
CA ARG A 172 -14.05 -11.92 -2.34
C ARG A 172 -14.71 -11.88 -0.97
N HIS A 173 -14.84 -13.04 -0.34
CA HIS A 173 -15.56 -13.20 0.92
C HIS A 173 -14.62 -13.03 2.11
N LEU A 174 -14.57 -11.81 2.65
CA LEU A 174 -13.67 -11.40 3.73
C LEU A 174 -14.45 -10.94 4.99
N PRO A 175 -15.30 -11.79 5.58
CA PRO A 175 -16.14 -11.38 6.71
C PRO A 175 -15.27 -11.02 7.92
N GLU A 176 -15.55 -9.86 8.50
CA GLU A 176 -14.91 -9.40 9.74
C GLU A 176 -15.53 -10.11 10.95
N HIS A 177 -14.67 -10.65 11.82
CA HIS A 177 -15.05 -11.35 13.04
C HIS A 177 -14.17 -10.92 14.21
N GLU A 178 -14.78 -10.73 15.37
CA GLU A 178 -14.06 -10.45 16.62
C GLU A 178 -13.75 -11.75 17.38
N LEU A 179 -12.54 -11.85 17.91
CA LEU A 179 -12.03 -12.99 18.65
C LEU A 179 -11.97 -12.66 20.15
N ASP A 180 -13.12 -12.71 20.81
CA ASP A 180 -13.29 -12.30 22.22
C ASP A 180 -12.41 -13.06 23.23
N HIS A 181 -11.95 -14.25 22.86
CA HIS A 181 -11.10 -15.11 23.70
C HIS A 181 -9.63 -14.67 23.73
N LEU A 182 -9.22 -13.73 22.88
CA LEU A 182 -7.88 -13.17 22.84
C LEU A 182 -7.85 -11.81 23.56
N SER A 183 -6.79 -11.58 24.34
CA SER A 183 -6.59 -10.31 25.05
C SER A 183 -6.14 -9.18 24.12
N GLY A 184 -5.62 -9.52 22.94
CA GLY A 184 -4.96 -8.58 22.03
C GLY A 184 -3.58 -8.14 22.51
N TYR A 185 -2.82 -7.52 21.59
CA TYR A 185 -1.49 -6.99 21.88
C TYR A 185 -1.59 -5.82 22.85
N GLU A 186 -0.83 -5.84 23.95
CA GLU A 186 -0.88 -4.81 25.01
C GLU A 186 -2.30 -4.54 25.56
N GLY A 187 -3.19 -5.54 25.49
CA GLY A 187 -4.58 -5.41 25.93
C GLY A 187 -5.50 -4.66 24.95
N SER A 188 -5.05 -4.37 23.72
CA SER A 188 -5.81 -3.69 22.68
C SER A 188 -6.92 -4.59 22.15
N ARG A 189 -8.17 -4.13 22.24
CA ARG A 189 -9.35 -4.92 21.85
C ARG A 189 -10.30 -4.08 21.00
N PRO A 190 -10.99 -4.70 20.04
CA PRO A 190 -11.10 -6.14 19.80
C PRO A 190 -9.93 -6.69 18.96
N VAL A 191 -9.72 -8.01 19.02
CA VAL A 191 -8.90 -8.73 18.04
C VAL A 191 -9.80 -9.15 16.89
N ARG A 192 -9.49 -8.72 15.68
CA ARG A 192 -10.26 -8.96 14.46
C ARG A 192 -9.57 -9.96 13.53
N ILE A 193 -10.36 -10.70 12.79
CA ILE A 193 -9.94 -11.37 11.55
C ILE A 193 -10.92 -10.99 10.46
N GLY A 194 -10.47 -10.91 9.20
CA GLY A 194 -11.29 -10.28 8.17
C GLY A 194 -11.24 -8.76 8.25
N ASN A 195 -11.83 -8.11 7.25
CA ASN A 195 -11.80 -6.66 7.16
C ASN A 195 -13.11 -6.13 6.56
N GLY A 196 -13.83 -5.34 7.36
CA GLY A 196 -15.15 -4.81 7.00
C GLY A 196 -15.12 -3.81 5.83
N ALA A 197 -13.96 -3.23 5.53
CA ALA A 197 -13.84 -2.30 4.41
C ALA A 197 -14.01 -2.99 3.04
N ALA A 198 -13.95 -4.33 2.97
CA ALA A 198 -14.16 -5.08 1.72
C ALA A 198 -15.53 -4.84 1.05
N ASN A 199 -16.51 -4.28 1.78
CA ASN A 199 -17.84 -3.92 1.26
C ASN A 199 -18.02 -2.41 1.02
N GLN A 200 -17.02 -1.59 1.34
CA GLN A 200 -17.08 -0.14 1.12
C GLN A 200 -16.84 0.21 -0.34
N TYR A 201 -17.38 1.36 -0.74
CA TYR A 201 -17.03 2.00 -2.00
C TYR A 201 -15.95 3.05 -1.76
N GLN A 202 -14.86 2.96 -2.52
CA GLN A 202 -13.77 3.93 -2.54
C GLN A 202 -13.62 4.47 -3.95
N ALA A 203 -13.73 5.79 -4.09
CA ALA A 203 -13.66 6.47 -5.38
C ALA A 203 -12.25 6.45 -5.99
N ASP A 204 -11.22 6.29 -5.16
CA ASP A 204 -9.82 6.31 -5.56
C ASP A 204 -9.33 5.06 -6.27
N VAL A 205 -9.90 3.90 -5.95
CA VAL A 205 -9.38 2.58 -6.39
C VAL A 205 -9.19 2.48 -7.90
N VAL A 206 -10.14 2.97 -8.70
CA VAL A 206 -10.01 2.92 -10.16
C VAL A 206 -8.85 3.80 -10.63
N GLY A 207 -8.69 4.99 -10.06
CA GLY A 207 -7.56 5.87 -10.35
C GLY A 207 -6.23 5.20 -10.07
N THR A 208 -6.10 4.54 -8.91
CA THR A 208 -4.85 3.88 -8.50
C THR A 208 -4.49 2.75 -9.45
N VAL A 209 -5.47 1.96 -9.87
CA VAL A 209 -5.26 0.88 -10.83
C VAL A 209 -4.87 1.42 -12.21
N MET A 210 -5.55 2.47 -12.68
CA MET A 210 -5.27 3.08 -13.98
C MET A 210 -3.87 3.71 -14.03
N LEU A 211 -3.42 4.38 -12.96
CA LEU A 211 -2.07 4.94 -12.83
C LEU A 211 -1.00 3.84 -12.88
N ALA A 212 -1.19 2.75 -12.16
CA ALA A 212 -0.25 1.63 -12.16
C ALA A 212 -0.13 0.96 -13.55
N LEU A 213 -1.26 0.73 -14.22
CA LEU A 213 -1.24 0.16 -15.58
C LEU A 213 -0.65 1.15 -16.60
N ALA A 214 -0.91 2.45 -16.45
CA ALA A 214 -0.27 3.48 -17.25
C ALA A 214 1.25 3.49 -17.08
N LYS A 215 1.73 3.34 -15.85
CA LYS A 215 3.16 3.25 -15.57
C LYS A 215 3.81 2.08 -16.31
N LEU A 216 3.18 0.90 -16.32
CA LEU A 216 3.69 -0.25 -17.10
C LEU A 216 3.77 0.06 -18.60
N ARG A 217 2.74 0.70 -19.17
CA ARG A 217 2.75 1.12 -20.57
C ARG A 217 3.85 2.12 -20.87
N ASP A 218 4.04 3.11 -20.00
CA ASP A 218 5.08 4.13 -20.15
C ASP A 218 6.49 3.50 -20.12
N HIS A 219 6.65 2.36 -19.45
CA HIS A 219 7.86 1.52 -19.45
C HIS A 219 7.91 0.46 -20.57
N GLY A 220 7.01 0.52 -21.55
CA GLY A 220 7.04 -0.32 -22.75
C GLY A 220 6.41 -1.71 -22.61
N ILE A 221 5.71 -1.98 -21.50
CA ILE A 221 4.89 -3.20 -21.39
C ILE A 221 3.61 -3.00 -22.22
N GLU A 222 3.52 -3.73 -23.32
CA GLU A 222 2.34 -3.67 -24.20
C GLU A 222 1.09 -4.22 -23.51
N GLU A 223 -0.05 -3.56 -23.76
CA GLU A 223 -1.36 -4.07 -23.40
C GLU A 223 -1.82 -5.11 -24.42
N ASP A 224 -2.38 -6.21 -23.91
CA ASP A 224 -3.14 -7.16 -24.73
C ASP A 224 -4.64 -6.81 -24.77
N GLU A 225 -5.41 -7.58 -25.54
CA GLU A 225 -6.85 -7.38 -25.66
C GLU A 225 -7.56 -7.45 -24.29
N TYR A 226 -7.10 -8.31 -23.38
CA TYR A 226 -7.76 -8.50 -22.07
C TYR A 226 -7.47 -7.34 -21.12
N SER A 227 -6.22 -6.94 -21.02
CA SER A 227 -5.73 -5.88 -20.12
C SER A 227 -6.26 -4.50 -20.51
N TRP A 228 -6.32 -4.18 -21.81
CA TRP A 228 -6.97 -2.94 -22.24
C TRP A 228 -8.49 -2.98 -22.07
N GLN A 229 -9.14 -4.11 -22.35
CA GLN A 229 -10.58 -4.22 -22.10
C GLN A 229 -10.92 -4.08 -20.62
N LEU A 230 -10.10 -4.62 -19.70
CA LEU A 230 -10.28 -4.40 -18.27
C LEU A 230 -10.27 -2.90 -17.94
N GLN A 231 -9.30 -2.15 -18.44
CA GLN A 231 -9.18 -0.71 -18.21
C GLN A 231 -10.40 0.06 -18.73
N ARG A 232 -10.91 -0.29 -19.91
CA ARG A 232 -12.15 0.30 -20.43
C ARG A 232 -13.36 0.02 -19.54
N HIS A 233 -13.46 -1.18 -18.97
CA HIS A 233 -14.51 -1.50 -18.01
C HIS A 233 -14.34 -0.74 -16.69
N LEU A 234 -13.11 -0.52 -16.23
CA LEU A 234 -12.81 0.31 -15.06
C LEU A 234 -13.22 1.78 -15.30
N LEU A 235 -12.94 2.34 -16.48
CA LEU A 235 -13.40 3.68 -16.86
C LEU A 235 -14.93 3.78 -16.89
N ALA A 236 -15.61 2.76 -17.44
CA ALA A 236 -17.07 2.69 -17.44
C ALA A 236 -17.64 2.56 -16.01
N TYR A 237 -16.96 1.83 -15.12
CA TYR A 237 -17.31 1.76 -13.70
C TYR A 237 -17.16 3.12 -13.02
N CYS A 238 -16.04 3.82 -13.26
CA CYS A 238 -15.80 5.18 -12.76
C CYS A 238 -16.91 6.14 -13.21
N GLU A 239 -17.28 6.10 -14.50
CA GLU A 239 -18.38 6.90 -15.05
C GLU A 239 -19.74 6.55 -14.42
N LYS A 240 -20.04 5.26 -14.25
CA LYS A 240 -21.30 4.83 -13.63
C LYS A 240 -21.43 5.32 -12.18
N HIS A 241 -20.30 5.42 -11.47
CA HIS A 241 -20.25 5.86 -10.08
C HIS A 241 -19.83 7.34 -9.93
N PHE A 242 -19.92 8.12 -11.01
CA PHE A 242 -19.44 9.51 -11.06
C PHE A 242 -19.92 10.39 -9.90
N ASP A 243 -21.17 10.26 -9.46
CA ASP A 243 -21.74 11.06 -8.38
C ASP A 243 -21.86 10.30 -7.04
N ARG A 244 -21.22 9.12 -6.90
CA ARG A 244 -21.32 8.30 -5.68
C ARG A 244 -20.33 8.76 -4.61
N LYS A 245 -20.83 9.06 -3.41
CA LYS A 245 -20.00 9.29 -2.21
C LYS A 245 -19.35 7.98 -1.73
N GLY A 246 -18.17 8.07 -1.13
CA GLY A 246 -17.39 6.92 -0.64
C GLY A 246 -16.80 7.14 0.75
N HIS A 247 -15.90 6.26 1.17
CA HIS A 247 -15.29 6.25 2.52
C HIS A 247 -13.83 6.71 2.57
N GLY A 248 -13.35 7.32 1.47
CA GLY A 248 -11.98 7.81 1.35
C GLY A 248 -10.93 6.69 1.33
N ILE A 249 -9.67 7.08 1.19
CA ILE A 249 -8.52 6.16 1.16
C ILE A 249 -8.28 5.48 2.51
N TRP A 250 -8.70 6.12 3.61
CA TRP A 250 -8.57 5.65 4.99
C TRP A 250 -9.73 4.76 5.46
N GLU A 251 -10.66 4.42 4.56
CA GLU A 251 -11.70 3.40 4.82
C GLU A 251 -12.60 3.73 6.02
N MET A 252 -12.85 5.04 6.21
CA MET A 252 -13.55 5.58 7.37
C MET A 252 -14.88 4.87 7.62
N ARG A 253 -15.16 4.55 8.89
CA ARG A 253 -16.39 3.85 9.31
C ARG A 253 -17.58 4.80 9.46
N GLY A 254 -17.35 6.11 9.39
CA GLY A 254 -18.37 7.15 9.36
C GLY A 254 -19.20 7.21 8.07
N ASP A 255 -19.90 8.33 7.90
CA ASP A 255 -20.76 8.57 6.74
C ASP A 255 -19.94 8.67 5.44
N ALA A 256 -20.59 8.42 4.31
CA ALA A 256 -19.95 8.56 3.01
C ALA A 256 -19.91 10.03 2.57
N HIS A 257 -18.75 10.48 2.07
CA HIS A 257 -18.51 11.86 1.61
C HIS A 257 -17.93 11.92 0.19
N TYR A 258 -17.86 13.14 -0.37
CA TYR A 258 -16.98 13.43 -1.50
C TYR A 258 -15.62 13.81 -0.95
N PHE A 259 -14.73 12.83 -0.86
CA PHE A 259 -13.33 13.06 -0.48
C PHE A 259 -12.56 13.64 -1.65
N THR A 260 -11.90 14.78 -1.45
CA THR A 260 -11.18 15.49 -2.53
C THR A 260 -10.15 14.59 -3.21
N HIS A 261 -9.35 13.84 -2.44
CA HIS A 261 -8.42 12.84 -2.97
C HIS A 261 -9.12 11.81 -3.89
N GLY A 262 -10.26 11.26 -3.44
CA GLY A 262 -11.03 10.31 -4.24
C GLY A 262 -11.53 10.90 -5.57
N ARG A 263 -11.93 12.16 -5.58
CA ARG A 263 -12.36 12.87 -6.80
C ARG A 263 -11.20 13.08 -7.77
N VAL A 264 -10.02 13.45 -7.24
CA VAL A 264 -8.79 13.60 -8.03
C VAL A 264 -8.35 12.26 -8.63
N MET A 265 -8.50 11.16 -7.91
CA MET A 265 -8.21 9.83 -8.43
C MET A 265 -9.19 9.38 -9.52
N MET A 266 -10.47 9.77 -9.43
CA MET A 266 -11.42 9.59 -10.54
C MET A 266 -11.00 10.42 -11.77
N TRP A 267 -10.48 11.64 -11.56
CA TRP A 267 -9.94 12.47 -12.63
C TRP A 267 -8.73 11.80 -13.28
N ALA A 268 -7.83 11.25 -12.47
CA ALA A 268 -6.64 10.52 -12.91
C ALA A 268 -7.02 9.30 -13.76
N ALA A 269 -8.06 8.55 -13.37
CA ALA A 269 -8.55 7.43 -14.17
C ALA A 269 -8.87 7.84 -15.61
N PHE A 270 -9.70 8.88 -15.79
CA PHE A 270 -10.02 9.38 -17.14
C PHE A 270 -8.81 9.97 -17.85
N ASN A 271 -7.90 10.63 -17.12
CA ASN A 271 -6.64 11.11 -17.67
C ASN A 271 -5.82 9.99 -18.30
N GLU A 272 -5.61 8.89 -17.58
CA GLU A 272 -4.84 7.74 -18.08
C GLU A 272 -5.55 7.01 -19.22
N GLY A 273 -6.89 6.99 -19.23
CA GLY A 273 -7.67 6.49 -20.36
C GLY A 273 -7.47 7.32 -21.64
N ILE A 274 -7.38 8.64 -21.52
CA ILE A 274 -7.10 9.55 -22.64
C ILE A 274 -5.67 9.32 -23.15
N ARG A 275 -4.67 9.32 -22.24
CA ARG A 275 -3.26 9.08 -22.58
C ARG A 275 -3.05 7.75 -23.28
N ALA A 276 -3.73 6.70 -22.82
CA ALA A 276 -3.70 5.38 -23.45
C ALA A 276 -4.08 5.42 -24.95
N VAL A 277 -5.04 6.26 -25.35
CA VAL A 277 -5.43 6.40 -26.75
C VAL A 277 -4.51 7.36 -27.51
N GLU A 278 -4.25 8.53 -26.94
CA GLU A 278 -3.53 9.61 -27.63
C GLU A 278 -2.01 9.37 -27.74
N GLU A 279 -1.40 8.77 -26.71
CA GLU A 279 0.04 8.55 -26.63
C GLU A 279 0.43 7.13 -27.05
N HIS A 280 -0.40 6.13 -26.74
CA HIS A 280 -0.10 4.70 -26.94
C HIS A 280 -0.92 4.04 -28.06
N GLY A 281 -1.82 4.77 -28.71
CA GLY A 281 -2.55 4.30 -29.90
C GLY A 281 -3.62 3.23 -29.62
N LEU A 282 -4.10 3.12 -28.38
CA LEU A 282 -5.19 2.21 -28.01
C LEU A 282 -6.56 2.76 -28.46
N ASP A 283 -7.58 1.91 -28.54
CA ASP A 283 -8.93 2.32 -28.95
C ASP A 283 -9.80 2.73 -27.76
N GLY A 284 -10.51 3.87 -27.84
CA GLY A 284 -11.38 4.35 -26.76
C GLY A 284 -12.24 5.56 -27.13
N ASP A 285 -13.22 5.89 -26.27
CA ASP A 285 -14.07 7.08 -26.42
C ASP A 285 -13.42 8.31 -25.76
N VAL A 286 -12.38 8.83 -26.41
CA VAL A 286 -11.58 9.95 -25.90
C VAL A 286 -12.44 11.19 -25.64
N ALA A 287 -13.38 11.49 -26.53
CA ALA A 287 -14.25 12.66 -26.39
C ALA A 287 -15.08 12.59 -25.10
N ARG A 288 -15.63 11.41 -24.79
CA ARG A 288 -16.37 11.19 -23.55
C ARG A 288 -15.48 11.33 -22.31
N TRP A 289 -14.30 10.73 -22.33
CA TRP A 289 -13.37 10.81 -21.20
C TRP A 289 -12.84 12.22 -20.96
N GLN A 290 -12.59 12.99 -22.03
CA GLN A 290 -12.23 14.41 -21.94
C GLN A 290 -13.33 15.24 -21.29
N GLU A 291 -14.60 15.02 -21.64
CA GLU A 291 -15.75 15.68 -21.00
C GLU A 291 -15.80 15.38 -19.49
N LEU A 292 -15.69 14.10 -19.11
CA LEU A 292 -15.75 13.68 -17.71
C LEU A 292 -14.56 14.20 -16.89
N ARG A 293 -13.35 14.15 -17.47
CA ARG A 293 -12.13 14.72 -16.87
C ARG A 293 -12.27 16.23 -16.64
N ALA A 294 -12.76 16.97 -17.64
CA ALA A 294 -12.97 18.42 -17.53
C ALA A 294 -13.99 18.77 -16.44
N ARG A 295 -15.12 18.04 -16.40
CA ARG A 295 -16.15 18.21 -15.36
C ARG A 295 -15.60 17.96 -13.95
N LEU A 296 -14.82 16.89 -13.75
CA LEU A 296 -14.18 16.63 -12.46
C LEU A 296 -13.20 17.75 -12.09
N ARG A 297 -12.40 18.24 -13.04
CA ARG A 297 -11.46 19.34 -12.77
C ARG A 297 -12.19 20.61 -12.30
N GLU A 298 -13.24 21.02 -13.01
CA GLU A 298 -14.06 22.17 -12.62
C GLU A 298 -14.71 21.97 -11.24
N GLU A 299 -15.26 20.79 -10.98
CA GLU A 299 -15.89 20.44 -9.70
C GLU A 299 -14.90 20.47 -8.53
N ILE A 300 -13.74 19.83 -8.69
CA ILE A 300 -12.70 19.72 -7.65
C ILE A 300 -12.14 21.10 -7.31
N LEU A 301 -11.87 21.94 -8.32
CA LEU A 301 -11.38 23.30 -8.08
C LEU A 301 -12.44 24.19 -7.41
N ALA A 302 -13.72 23.98 -7.72
CA ALA A 302 -14.81 24.77 -7.16
C ALA A 302 -15.24 24.34 -5.75
N GLN A 303 -15.13 23.05 -5.41
CA GLN A 303 -15.67 22.50 -4.15
C GLN A 303 -14.61 21.87 -3.25
N GLY A 304 -13.50 21.37 -3.81
CA GLY A 304 -12.42 20.76 -3.06
C GLY A 304 -11.36 21.76 -2.56
N TYR A 305 -11.21 22.91 -3.22
CA TYR A 305 -10.32 23.98 -2.77
C TYR A 305 -11.11 25.08 -2.06
N ASN A 306 -10.77 25.35 -0.80
CA ASN A 306 -11.41 26.39 -0.02
C ASN A 306 -10.55 27.66 -0.01
N HIS A 307 -11.03 28.70 -0.68
CA HIS A 307 -10.35 29.99 -0.81
C HIS A 307 -10.25 30.81 0.50
N GLU A 308 -11.10 30.55 1.50
CA GLU A 308 -11.03 31.27 2.78
C GLU A 308 -9.86 30.79 3.64
N ILE A 309 -9.53 29.50 3.52
CA ILE A 309 -8.45 28.88 4.28
C ILE A 309 -7.21 28.57 3.43
N GLU A 310 -7.26 28.89 2.14
CA GLU A 310 -6.19 28.67 1.14
C GLU A 310 -5.66 27.23 1.17
N SER A 311 -6.55 26.25 1.00
CA SER A 311 -6.17 24.84 1.01
C SER A 311 -7.21 23.98 0.33
N PHE A 312 -6.79 22.87 -0.28
CA PHE A 312 -7.69 21.74 -0.48
C PHE A 312 -8.18 21.20 0.87
N THR A 313 -9.40 20.69 0.92
CA THR A 313 -10.00 20.10 2.12
C THR A 313 -10.16 18.59 1.98
N GLN A 314 -10.27 17.89 3.10
CA GLN A 314 -10.47 16.44 3.18
C GLN A 314 -11.73 16.02 2.42
N THR A 315 -12.85 16.68 2.72
CA THR A 315 -14.13 16.51 2.03
C THR A 315 -14.67 17.86 1.56
N TYR A 316 -15.57 17.84 0.58
CA TYR A 316 -16.23 19.06 0.10
C TYR A 316 -17.11 19.75 1.14
N ASP A 317 -17.50 19.04 2.20
CA ASP A 317 -18.41 19.52 3.24
C ASP A 317 -17.72 19.88 4.56
N ASN A 318 -16.38 19.91 4.60
CA ASN A 318 -15.61 20.35 5.77
C ASN A 318 -14.48 21.33 5.42
N THR A 319 -13.74 21.78 6.43
CA THR A 319 -12.59 22.70 6.31
C THR A 319 -11.27 22.09 6.78
N GLU A 320 -11.29 20.80 7.10
CA GLU A 320 -10.12 20.09 7.58
C GLU A 320 -9.25 19.63 6.41
N VAL A 321 -7.95 19.46 6.66
CA VAL A 321 -7.03 18.85 5.72
C VAL A 321 -6.87 17.36 6.01
N ASP A 322 -6.38 16.65 5.01
CA ASP A 322 -6.06 15.23 5.07
C ASP A 322 -4.71 15.02 4.38
N ALA A 323 -3.85 14.17 4.95
CA ALA A 323 -2.53 13.89 4.39
C ALA A 323 -2.59 13.28 2.98
N SER A 324 -3.69 12.63 2.60
CA SER A 324 -3.92 12.13 1.23
C SER A 324 -3.93 13.24 0.18
N LEU A 325 -4.11 14.51 0.58
CA LEU A 325 -4.00 15.64 -0.32
C LEU A 325 -2.57 15.82 -0.88
N LEU A 326 -1.55 15.29 -0.20
CA LEU A 326 -0.16 15.25 -0.72
C LEU A 326 -0.02 14.39 -1.98
N GLN A 327 -0.99 13.54 -2.30
CA GLN A 327 -0.99 12.70 -3.50
C GLN A 327 -1.55 13.42 -4.75
N LEU A 328 -2.13 14.62 -4.61
CA LEU A 328 -2.69 15.36 -5.76
C LEU A 328 -1.68 15.55 -6.91
N PRO A 329 -0.43 15.98 -6.64
CA PRO A 329 0.54 16.18 -7.72
C PRO A 329 1.01 14.88 -8.37
N HIS A 330 1.06 13.77 -7.62
CA HIS A 330 1.41 12.46 -8.16
C HIS A 330 0.47 12.01 -9.29
N THR A 331 -0.79 12.40 -9.20
CA THR A 331 -1.78 12.09 -10.25
C THR A 331 -1.63 12.94 -11.52
N GLY A 332 -0.82 14.01 -11.48
CA GLY A 332 -0.75 15.02 -12.54
C GLY A 332 -1.87 16.05 -12.50
N PHE A 333 -2.72 16.07 -11.45
CA PHE A 333 -3.81 17.04 -11.33
C PHE A 333 -3.30 18.49 -11.15
N LEU A 334 -2.19 18.64 -10.40
CA LEU A 334 -1.45 19.86 -10.16
C LEU A 334 0.06 19.58 -10.22
N ALA A 335 0.87 20.62 -10.43
CA ALA A 335 2.30 20.52 -10.20
C ALA A 335 2.62 20.56 -8.70
N TYR A 336 3.77 20.00 -8.30
CA TYR A 336 4.24 20.02 -6.91
C TYR A 336 4.48 21.44 -6.39
N ASP A 337 4.85 22.39 -7.27
CA ASP A 337 5.09 23.80 -6.99
C ASP A 337 3.90 24.71 -7.30
N ASP A 338 2.73 24.15 -7.64
CA ASP A 338 1.51 24.92 -7.86
C ASP A 338 1.12 25.70 -6.59
N PRO A 339 0.75 27.00 -6.68
CA PRO A 339 0.39 27.79 -5.50
C PRO A 339 -0.73 27.21 -4.63
N MET A 340 -1.72 26.53 -5.23
CA MET A 340 -2.78 25.84 -4.48
C MET A 340 -2.25 24.61 -3.76
N MET A 341 -1.26 23.93 -4.34
CA MET A 341 -0.59 22.80 -3.69
C MET A 341 0.29 23.29 -2.53
N LEU A 342 1.14 24.29 -2.75
CA LEU A 342 2.03 24.84 -1.72
C LEU A 342 1.27 25.37 -0.50
N SER A 343 0.12 26.03 -0.71
CA SER A 343 -0.74 26.51 0.37
C SER A 343 -1.42 25.35 1.13
N THR A 344 -1.82 24.30 0.42
CA THR A 344 -2.31 23.04 1.03
C THR A 344 -1.22 22.36 1.86
N VAL A 345 0.02 22.31 1.38
CA VAL A 345 1.17 21.77 2.14
C VAL A 345 1.39 22.58 3.41
N ALA A 346 1.42 23.91 3.31
CA ALA A 346 1.57 24.78 4.48
C ALA A 346 0.46 24.56 5.52
N ARG A 347 -0.76 24.25 5.06
CA ARG A 347 -1.88 23.90 5.92
C ARG A 347 -1.68 22.55 6.60
N ILE A 348 -1.24 21.53 5.87
CA ILE A 348 -0.91 20.19 6.40
C ILE A 348 0.22 20.27 7.43
N GLU A 349 1.29 21.01 7.13
CA GLU A 349 2.40 21.25 8.05
C GLU A 349 1.93 21.85 9.38
N ARG A 350 0.98 22.77 9.34
CA ARG A 350 0.46 23.42 10.54
C ARG A 350 -0.51 22.53 11.32
N ASP A 351 -1.31 21.75 10.61
CA ASP A 351 -2.50 21.11 11.18
C ASP A 351 -2.31 19.63 11.51
N LEU A 352 -1.41 18.94 10.80
CA LEU A 352 -1.22 17.48 10.86
C LEU A 352 0.22 17.05 11.21
N VAL A 353 1.22 17.94 11.13
CA VAL A 353 2.57 17.62 11.63
C VAL A 353 2.59 17.81 13.15
N ASP A 354 2.98 16.76 13.86
CA ASP A 354 3.10 16.77 15.31
C ASP A 354 4.38 17.48 15.79
N GLU A 355 4.53 17.61 17.10
CA GLU A 355 5.71 18.22 17.72
C GLU A 355 7.01 17.42 17.53
N HIS A 356 6.92 16.19 17.02
CA HIS A 356 8.03 15.30 16.72
C HIS A 356 8.39 15.28 15.22
N GLY A 357 7.62 15.99 14.38
CA GLY A 357 7.84 16.10 12.94
C GLY A 357 7.14 15.03 12.11
N PHE A 358 6.28 14.19 12.69
CA PHE A 358 5.53 13.17 11.96
C PHE A 358 4.14 13.66 11.55
N VAL A 359 3.64 13.14 10.43
CA VAL A 359 2.35 13.55 9.85
C VAL A 359 1.25 12.56 10.25
N HIS A 360 0.16 13.07 10.83
CA HIS A 360 -1.07 12.31 11.05
C HIS A 360 -1.92 12.22 9.76
N ARG A 361 -2.75 11.18 9.61
CA ARG A 361 -3.65 11.04 8.44
C ARG A 361 -4.62 12.22 8.35
N TYR A 362 -5.27 12.51 9.47
CA TYR A 362 -6.24 13.58 9.69
C TYR A 362 -6.41 13.78 11.21
N ARG A 363 -7.19 14.76 11.65
CA ARG A 363 -7.50 14.94 13.07
C ARG A 363 -8.65 14.04 13.51
N THR A 364 -8.39 13.13 14.45
CA THR A 364 -9.37 12.19 15.03
C THR A 364 -10.45 12.88 15.87
N ALA A 365 -10.11 14.01 16.51
CA ALA A 365 -10.97 14.69 17.49
C ALA A 365 -12.34 15.18 16.95
N GLU A 366 -12.51 15.30 15.63
CA GLU A 366 -13.77 15.75 15.02
C GLU A 366 -14.77 14.62 14.76
N GLY A 367 -14.36 13.35 14.92
CA GLY A 367 -15.24 12.18 14.88
C GLY A 367 -15.84 11.84 13.51
N LEU A 368 -15.31 12.40 12.43
CA LEU A 368 -15.77 12.15 11.05
C LEU A 368 -15.47 10.71 10.59
N ASP A 369 -14.43 10.08 11.15
CA ASP A 369 -14.03 8.72 10.82
C ASP A 369 -14.95 7.63 11.42
N GLY A 370 -15.82 7.99 12.37
CA GLY A 370 -16.73 7.09 13.05
C GLY A 370 -16.05 6.11 14.01
N LEU A 371 -14.85 6.42 14.49
CA LEU A 371 -14.03 5.56 15.35
C LEU A 371 -13.77 6.23 16.71
N ASP A 372 -13.68 5.40 17.76
CA ASP A 372 -13.26 5.84 19.09
C ASP A 372 -11.74 5.80 19.22
N GLY A 373 -11.20 6.69 20.07
CA GLY A 373 -9.78 6.78 20.37
C GLY A 373 -8.98 7.56 19.32
N ASP A 374 -7.70 7.75 19.61
CA ASP A 374 -6.74 8.42 18.74
C ASP A 374 -5.96 7.37 17.91
N GLU A 375 -5.00 7.86 17.14
CA GLU A 375 -4.04 7.07 16.36
C GLU A 375 -2.66 7.72 16.43
N TYR A 376 -1.62 6.95 16.21
CA TYR A 376 -0.28 7.48 16.08
C TYR A 376 -0.05 8.07 14.67
N PRO A 377 0.96 8.92 14.47
CA PRO A 377 1.34 9.38 13.14
C PRO A 377 1.63 8.21 12.19
N PHE A 378 1.12 8.32 10.96
CA PHE A 378 1.25 7.28 9.95
C PHE A 378 2.49 7.55 9.10
N LEU A 379 3.40 6.57 9.05
CA LEU A 379 4.71 6.75 8.42
C LEU A 379 4.62 7.13 6.94
N ILE A 380 3.65 6.56 6.22
CA ILE A 380 3.42 6.92 4.81
C ILE A 380 3.13 8.41 4.60
N CYS A 381 2.32 9.03 5.46
CA CYS A 381 1.95 10.43 5.33
C CYS A 381 3.19 11.33 5.43
N THR A 382 4.13 10.91 6.26
CA THR A 382 5.41 11.61 6.42
C THR A 382 6.31 11.40 5.21
N PHE A 383 6.36 10.20 4.63
CA PHE A 383 7.07 9.95 3.36
C PHE A 383 6.46 10.73 2.17
N TRP A 384 5.14 10.87 2.10
CA TRP A 384 4.51 11.73 1.09
C TRP A 384 4.91 13.19 1.23
N LEU A 385 5.13 13.66 2.46
CA LEU A 385 5.63 15.01 2.69
C LEU A 385 7.11 15.15 2.27
N VAL A 386 7.93 14.11 2.47
CA VAL A 386 9.31 14.07 1.92
C VAL A 386 9.28 14.19 0.40
N GLU A 387 8.46 13.39 -0.28
CA GLU A 387 8.31 13.44 -1.74
C GLU A 387 7.87 14.83 -2.20
N GLN A 388 6.85 15.41 -1.55
CA GLN A 388 6.38 16.76 -1.84
C GLN A 388 7.45 17.83 -1.65
N TYR A 389 8.24 17.75 -0.57
CA TYR A 389 9.36 18.67 -0.36
C TYR A 389 10.43 18.54 -1.43
N ALA A 390 10.83 17.30 -1.76
CA ALA A 390 11.87 17.06 -2.75
C ALA A 390 11.46 17.61 -4.13
N MET A 391 10.23 17.30 -4.56
CA MET A 391 9.69 17.74 -5.85
C MET A 391 9.38 19.24 -5.92
N ALA A 392 9.22 19.91 -4.77
CA ALA A 392 9.08 21.37 -4.67
C ALA A 392 10.41 22.08 -4.34
N GLU A 393 11.55 21.43 -4.60
CA GLU A 393 12.92 21.95 -4.40
C GLU A 393 13.26 22.32 -2.94
N ARG A 394 12.51 21.83 -1.95
CA ARG A 394 12.79 21.97 -0.50
C ARG A 394 13.66 20.80 0.00
N LEU A 395 14.81 20.60 -0.64
CA LEU A 395 15.64 19.40 -0.46
C LEU A 395 16.20 19.23 0.96
N ASP A 396 16.55 20.33 1.63
CA ASP A 396 17.05 20.25 3.01
C ASP A 396 15.96 19.77 3.98
N ASP A 397 14.72 20.25 3.81
CA ASP A 397 13.57 19.78 4.58
C ASP A 397 13.27 18.30 4.26
N ALA A 398 13.32 17.94 2.98
CA ALA A 398 13.09 16.57 2.51
C ALA A 398 14.10 15.59 3.12
N ARG A 399 15.41 15.89 3.07
CA ARG A 399 16.45 15.05 3.67
C ARG A 399 16.33 14.98 5.18
N GLY A 400 16.08 16.10 5.86
CA GLY A 400 15.89 16.11 7.32
C GLY A 400 14.72 15.22 7.78
N LEU A 401 13.62 15.24 7.02
CA LEU A 401 12.45 14.43 7.31
C LEU A 401 12.66 12.95 6.92
N MET A 402 13.37 12.68 5.82
CA MET A 402 13.79 11.32 5.44
C MET A 402 14.63 10.67 6.54
N GLU A 403 15.67 11.36 7.04
CA GLU A 403 16.51 10.86 8.14
C GLU A 403 15.73 10.60 9.42
N THR A 404 14.72 11.44 9.70
CA THR A 404 13.82 11.22 10.85
C THR A 404 13.04 9.91 10.72
N LEU A 405 12.57 9.58 9.51
CA LEU A 405 11.85 8.33 9.23
C LEU A 405 12.78 7.11 9.24
N LEU A 406 13.99 7.23 8.70
CA LEU A 406 14.96 6.13 8.71
C LEU A 406 15.41 5.79 10.15
N ALA A 407 15.48 6.79 11.02
CA ALA A 407 15.86 6.60 12.43
C ALA A 407 14.86 5.76 13.26
N VAL A 408 13.62 5.58 12.79
CA VAL A 408 12.58 4.80 13.51
C VAL A 408 12.44 3.37 13.00
N GLN A 409 13.15 2.99 11.94
CA GLN A 409 13.16 1.62 11.45
C GLN A 409 13.59 0.62 12.54
N SER A 410 13.11 -0.61 12.42
CA SER A 410 13.65 -1.70 13.23
C SER A 410 15.14 -1.97 12.89
N PRO A 411 15.90 -2.72 13.71
CA PRO A 411 17.29 -3.09 13.39
C PRO A 411 17.45 -3.87 12.08
N LEU A 412 16.36 -4.37 11.50
CA LEU A 412 16.34 -5.05 10.21
C LEU A 412 15.93 -4.13 9.05
N GLY A 413 15.77 -2.82 9.31
CA GLY A 413 15.30 -1.82 8.36
C GLY A 413 13.81 -1.95 8.02
N LEU A 414 12.99 -2.47 8.94
CA LEU A 414 11.56 -2.68 8.72
C LEU A 414 10.72 -1.54 9.32
N LEU A 415 9.66 -1.16 8.61
CA LEU A 415 8.71 -0.12 9.01
C LEU A 415 7.33 -0.72 9.32
N SER A 416 6.64 -0.15 10.30
CA SER A 416 5.22 -0.42 10.57
C SER A 416 4.32 0.57 9.84
N GLU A 417 3.02 0.43 10.08
CA GLU A 417 1.98 1.40 9.74
C GLU A 417 2.20 2.76 10.40
N GLU A 418 2.28 2.78 11.72
CA GLU A 418 2.37 3.99 12.52
C GLU A 418 3.56 3.94 13.47
N TYR A 419 3.89 5.07 14.08
CA TYR A 419 4.95 5.17 15.07
C TYR A 419 4.52 6.04 16.24
N ASP A 420 4.65 5.52 17.46
CA ASP A 420 4.49 6.29 18.69
C ASP A 420 5.79 7.05 18.99
N PRO A 421 5.83 8.38 18.78
CA PRO A 421 7.04 9.16 19.04
C PRO A 421 7.30 9.41 20.53
N THR A 422 6.27 9.26 21.38
CA THR A 422 6.39 9.45 22.83
C THR A 422 7.11 8.25 23.46
N THR A 423 6.68 7.03 23.16
CA THR A 423 7.30 5.81 23.69
C THR A 423 8.39 5.23 22.78
N LYS A 424 8.54 5.78 21.57
CA LYS A 424 9.50 5.36 20.54
C LYS A 424 9.29 3.93 20.07
N ARG A 425 8.04 3.61 19.73
CA ARG A 425 7.62 2.26 19.34
C ARG A 425 6.95 2.28 17.98
N LEU A 426 7.28 1.29 17.16
CA LEU A 426 6.49 0.95 15.98
C LEU A 426 5.11 0.45 16.44
N ALA A 427 4.06 0.93 15.77
CA ALA A 427 2.65 0.67 16.05
C ALA A 427 1.87 0.34 14.77
N GLY A 428 0.67 -0.22 14.92
CA GLY A 428 -0.11 -0.75 13.81
C GLY A 428 0.52 -1.99 13.16
N ASN A 429 0.06 -2.34 11.96
CA ASN A 429 0.51 -3.55 11.28
C ASN A 429 1.99 -3.52 10.87
N TYR A 430 2.66 -4.68 10.86
CA TYR A 430 4.13 -4.75 10.73
C TYR A 430 4.68 -6.05 10.10
N PRO A 431 5.69 -5.98 9.22
CA PRO A 431 6.06 -4.80 8.45
C PRO A 431 4.92 -4.43 7.50
N GLN A 432 4.74 -3.14 7.24
CA GLN A 432 3.66 -2.67 6.37
C GLN A 432 4.18 -2.37 4.96
N ALA A 433 3.55 -2.95 3.94
CA ALA A 433 3.88 -2.71 2.54
C ALA A 433 3.79 -1.21 2.20
N PHE A 434 2.74 -0.54 2.67
CA PHE A 434 2.45 0.84 2.31
C PHE A 434 3.57 1.82 2.75
N SER A 435 4.05 1.72 3.99
CA SER A 435 5.23 2.48 4.46
C SER A 435 6.51 2.19 3.66
N HIS A 436 6.75 0.92 3.30
CA HIS A 436 7.93 0.56 2.49
C HIS A 436 7.83 1.07 1.04
N LEU A 437 6.64 1.09 0.43
CA LEU A 437 6.40 1.69 -0.89
C LEU A 437 6.69 3.19 -0.88
N ALA A 438 6.23 3.87 0.17
CA ALA A 438 6.40 5.30 0.32
C ALA A 438 7.87 5.70 0.54
N LEU A 439 8.63 4.89 1.28
CA LEU A 439 10.08 5.08 1.40
C LEU A 439 10.76 5.07 0.04
N VAL A 440 10.44 4.08 -0.81
CA VAL A 440 11.07 3.97 -2.14
C VAL A 440 10.75 5.19 -3.00
N ARG A 441 9.48 5.62 -3.01
CA ARG A 441 9.04 6.84 -3.73
C ARG A 441 9.74 8.11 -3.23
N ALA A 442 9.83 8.29 -1.92
CA ALA A 442 10.49 9.44 -1.31
C ALA A 442 12.00 9.49 -1.64
N ALA A 443 12.68 8.34 -1.55
CA ALA A 443 14.09 8.22 -1.89
C ALA A 443 14.39 8.61 -3.35
N HIS A 444 13.48 8.28 -4.27
CA HIS A 444 13.62 8.65 -5.67
C HIS A 444 13.32 10.11 -5.97
N ALA A 445 12.32 10.68 -5.31
CA ALA A 445 12.08 12.12 -5.42
C ALA A 445 13.34 12.91 -5.01
N LEU A 446 14.08 12.41 -4.01
CA LEU A 446 15.38 12.95 -3.59
C LEU A 446 16.52 12.69 -4.61
N ALA A 447 16.45 11.60 -5.37
CA ALA A 447 17.46 11.25 -6.38
C ALA A 447 17.27 11.98 -7.73
N TYR A 448 16.05 12.41 -8.06
CA TYR A 448 15.70 13.05 -9.34
C TYR A 448 16.54 14.32 -9.64
N ASP A 449 16.90 15.08 -8.59
CA ASP A 449 17.72 16.29 -8.71
C ASP A 449 19.21 15.99 -8.92
N ASP A 450 19.74 14.89 -8.36
CA ASP A 450 21.18 14.55 -8.46
C ASP A 450 21.60 14.17 -9.91
N HIS A 451 20.61 13.90 -10.77
CA HIS A 451 20.81 13.57 -12.19
C HIS A 451 20.31 14.64 -13.17
N GLY A 452 19.79 15.78 -12.70
CA GLY A 452 19.29 16.85 -13.56
C GLY A 452 18.13 16.42 -14.49
N ILE A 453 17.37 15.42 -14.07
CA ILE A 453 16.16 14.98 -14.79
C ILE A 453 15.03 15.89 -14.30
N ALA A 454 14.49 16.71 -15.20
CA ALA A 454 13.39 17.61 -14.85
C ALA A 454 12.20 16.80 -14.31
N PRO A 455 11.50 17.26 -13.26
CA PRO A 455 10.27 16.63 -12.82
C PRO A 455 9.31 16.53 -14.01
N PRO A 456 8.37 15.57 -14.04
CA PRO A 456 7.30 15.59 -15.01
C PRO A 456 6.54 16.92 -14.85
N THR A 457 6.88 17.89 -15.70
CA THR A 457 6.34 19.25 -15.64
C THR A 457 4.82 19.17 -15.69
N GLY A 458 4.16 19.70 -14.67
CA GLY A 458 2.70 19.72 -14.52
C GLY A 458 1.95 20.59 -15.53
N GLU A 459 2.65 21.13 -16.55
CA GLU A 459 2.01 21.59 -17.78
C GLU A 459 2.10 20.50 -18.85
N ARG A 460 1.21 19.51 -18.76
CA ARG A 460 0.83 18.66 -19.91
C ARG A 460 -0.65 18.91 -20.13
N GLY A 461 -0.94 19.62 -21.22
CA GLY A 461 -2.12 20.47 -21.43
C GLY A 461 -3.51 19.84 -21.38
#